data_AF-A0A949TE08-F1
#
_entry.id   AF-A0A949TE08-F1
#
_cell.length_a   1.000
_cell.length_b   1.000
_cell.length_c   1.000
_cell.angle_alpha   90.00
_cell.angle_beta   90.00
_cell.angle_gamma   90.00
#
_symmetry.space_group_name_H-M   'P 1'
#
loop_
_entity.id
_entity.type
_entity.pdbx_description
1 polymer ?
#
loop_
_entity_poly.entity_id
_entity_poly.type
_entity_poly.pdbx_seq_one_letter_code
_entity_poly.pdbx_strand_id
1 'polypeptide(L)'
;MSAEANQMNASTKGADAVDEAIAKGIDLDGSAIEPQKLDLYNKVMALEANRQRSGVKNTMRSRIVRIGAKHISQAELNKMLSDADFLPLKEKEIAFYYGGK
;
A
#
# COMPACT_ATOMS: atom_id res chain seq x y z
N MET A 1 -28.65 -25.64 -13.90
CA MET A 1 -27.35 -26.14 -13.43
C MET A 1 -26.72 -25.01 -12.64
N SER A 2 -26.79 -25.11 -11.32
CA SER A 2 -26.38 -24.07 -10.38
C SER A 2 -24.89 -24.21 -10.14
N ALA A 3 -24.09 -23.25 -10.63
CA ALA A 3 -22.69 -23.17 -10.24
C ALA A 3 -22.64 -22.55 -8.85
N GLU A 4 -22.29 -23.38 -7.88
CA GLU A 4 -22.13 -23.06 -6.48
C GLU A 4 -21.17 -21.89 -6.29
N ALA A 5 -21.65 -20.89 -5.54
CA ALA A 5 -20.83 -19.81 -5.01
C ALA A 5 -19.79 -20.42 -4.05
N ASN A 6 -18.59 -20.68 -4.57
CA ASN A 6 -17.47 -21.04 -3.72
C ASN A 6 -17.01 -19.77 -2.99
N GLN A 7 -17.55 -19.58 -1.79
CA GLN A 7 -17.12 -18.58 -0.83
C GLN A 7 -15.66 -18.82 -0.46
N MET A 8 -14.74 -18.18 -1.17
CA MET A 8 -13.39 -17.99 -0.66
C MET A 8 -13.39 -16.74 0.20
N ASN A 9 -13.51 -16.94 1.52
CA ASN A 9 -13.18 -15.92 2.51
C ASN A 9 -11.66 -15.65 2.51
N ALA A 10 -11.14 -15.13 1.40
CA ALA A 10 -9.87 -14.42 1.43
C ALA A 10 -10.15 -13.12 2.20
N SER A 11 -9.47 -12.94 3.34
CA SER A 11 -9.48 -11.64 4.03
C SER A 11 -9.11 -10.56 3.02
N THR A 12 -10.08 -9.72 2.61
CA THR A 12 -9.85 -8.57 1.70
C THR A 12 -9.06 -7.44 2.37
N LYS A 13 -8.45 -7.74 3.52
CA LYS A 13 -7.80 -6.79 4.42
C LYS A 13 -6.32 -7.07 4.47
N GLY A 14 -5.55 -5.98 4.39
CA GLY A 14 -4.09 -6.02 4.42
C GLY A 14 -3.50 -5.50 3.12
N ALA A 15 -2.23 -5.10 3.17
CA ALA A 15 -1.52 -4.56 2.01
C ALA A 15 -1.35 -5.62 0.90
N ASP A 16 -1.26 -6.90 1.29
CA ASP A 16 -0.85 -7.98 0.39
C ASP A 16 -2.04 -8.64 -0.35
N ALA A 17 -3.27 -8.41 0.10
CA ALA A 17 -4.46 -9.05 -0.48
C ALA A 17 -4.65 -8.70 -1.97
N VAL A 18 -4.34 -7.46 -2.35
CA VAL A 18 -4.42 -7.01 -3.76
C VAL A 18 -3.30 -7.62 -4.60
N ASP A 19 -2.07 -7.65 -4.06
CA ASP A 19 -0.92 -8.20 -4.79
C ASP A 19 -1.09 -9.71 -5.05
N GLU A 20 -1.65 -10.45 -4.07
CA GLU A 20 -2.00 -11.87 -4.26
C GLU A 20 -3.09 -12.08 -5.32
N ALA A 21 -4.12 -11.21 -5.34
CA ALA A 21 -5.22 -11.29 -6.29
C ALA A 21 -4.71 -11.04 -7.72
N ILE A 22 -3.89 -10.00 -7.90
CA ILE A 22 -3.24 -9.69 -9.18
C ILE A 22 -2.36 -10.86 -9.65
N ALA A 23 -1.58 -11.47 -8.76
CA ALA A 23 -0.74 -12.63 -9.09
C ALA A 23 -1.56 -13.86 -9.54
N LYS A 24 -2.79 -13.99 -9.03
CA LYS A 24 -3.76 -15.04 -9.44
C LYS A 24 -4.58 -14.66 -10.68
N GLY A 25 -4.49 -13.41 -11.14
CA GLY A 25 -5.28 -12.90 -12.27
C GLY A 25 -6.78 -12.72 -11.94
N ILE A 26 -7.12 -12.56 -10.66
CA ILE A 26 -8.50 -12.39 -10.18
C ILE A 26 -8.63 -11.12 -9.34
N ASP A 27 -9.81 -10.52 -9.31
CA ASP A 27 -10.15 -9.43 -8.39
C ASP A 27 -10.52 -10.00 -7.00
N LEU A 28 -10.67 -9.13 -6.00
CA LEU A 28 -11.03 -9.50 -4.63
C LEU A 28 -12.44 -10.10 -4.52
N ASP A 29 -13.29 -9.91 -5.53
CA ASP A 29 -14.61 -10.56 -5.65
C ASP A 29 -14.57 -11.90 -6.39
N GLY A 30 -13.38 -12.33 -6.84
CA GLY A 30 -13.16 -13.58 -7.58
C GLY A 30 -13.39 -13.49 -9.09
N SER A 31 -13.78 -12.32 -9.62
CA SER A 31 -13.88 -12.12 -11.07
C SER A 31 -12.49 -12.12 -11.74
N ALA A 32 -12.42 -12.52 -13.01
CA ALA A 32 -11.16 -12.52 -13.75
C ALA A 32 -10.77 -11.10 -14.18
N ILE A 33 -9.50 -10.74 -14.01
CA ILE A 33 -8.95 -9.46 -14.50
C ILE A 33 -8.71 -9.57 -16.01
N GLU A 34 -9.06 -8.53 -16.78
CA GLU A 34 -8.83 -8.56 -18.23
C GLU A 34 -7.33 -8.63 -18.56
N PRO A 35 -6.89 -9.48 -19.51
CA PRO A 35 -5.48 -9.70 -19.81
C PRO A 35 -4.70 -8.42 -20.12
N GLN A 36 -5.30 -7.50 -20.88
CA GLN A 36 -4.69 -6.21 -21.23
C GLN A 36 -4.35 -5.35 -20.01
N LYS A 37 -5.09 -5.47 -18.90
CA LYS A 37 -4.81 -4.74 -17.65
C LYS A 37 -3.63 -5.38 -16.91
N LEU A 38 -3.59 -6.72 -16.84
CA LEU A 38 -2.48 -7.46 -16.24
C LEU A 38 -1.17 -7.22 -17.00
N ASP A 39 -1.21 -7.24 -18.33
CA ASP A 39 -0.05 -6.98 -19.18
C ASP A 39 0.52 -5.58 -18.93
N LEU A 40 -0.35 -4.58 -18.84
CA LEU A 40 0.05 -3.21 -18.52
C LEU A 40 0.66 -3.12 -17.11
N TYR A 41 0.01 -3.71 -16.12
CA TYR A 41 0.53 -3.74 -14.74
C TYR A 41 1.93 -4.37 -14.68
N ASN A 42 2.10 -5.56 -15.27
CA ASN A 42 3.37 -6.29 -15.28
C ASN A 42 4.48 -5.48 -15.97
N LYS A 43 4.15 -4.84 -17.10
CA LYS A 43 5.11 -3.98 -17.81
C LYS A 43 5.59 -2.83 -16.94
N VAL A 44 4.71 -2.14 -16.23
CA VAL A 44 5.08 -1.01 -15.35
C VAL A 44 5.85 -1.49 -14.13
N MET A 45 5.44 -2.60 -13.50
CA MET A 45 6.15 -3.15 -12.34
C MET A 45 7.56 -3.60 -12.70
N ALA A 46 7.79 -4.14 -13.89
CA ALA A 46 9.13 -4.48 -14.38
C ALA A 46 10.03 -3.24 -14.51
N LEU A 47 9.48 -2.08 -14.88
CA LEU A 47 10.24 -0.81 -14.91
C LEU A 47 10.60 -0.36 -13.49
N GLU A 48 9.66 -0.44 -12.56
CA GLU A 48 9.89 -0.04 -11.16
C GLU A 48 10.85 -0.99 -10.42
N ALA A 49 10.92 -2.27 -10.82
CA ALA A 49 11.87 -3.24 -10.29
C ALA A 49 13.33 -2.86 -10.59
N ASN A 50 13.59 -2.15 -11.71
CA ASN A 50 14.93 -1.70 -12.10
C ASN A 50 15.36 -0.40 -11.42
N ARG A 51 14.51 0.20 -10.57
CA ARG A 51 14.81 1.48 -9.94
C ARG A 51 15.69 1.32 -8.70
N GLN A 52 16.74 2.14 -8.61
CA GLN A 52 17.55 2.26 -7.39
C GLN A 52 16.68 2.75 -6.21
N ARG A 53 16.75 2.03 -5.10
CA ARG A 53 16.00 2.34 -3.87
C ARG A 53 16.79 3.25 -2.94
N SER A 54 16.09 4.15 -2.25
CA SER A 54 16.65 5.13 -1.29
C SER A 54 17.09 4.52 0.05
N GLY A 55 17.24 3.19 0.12
CA GLY A 55 17.58 2.44 1.33
C GLY A 55 16.36 2.05 2.20
N VAL A 56 16.53 1.00 3.00
CA VAL A 56 15.46 0.38 3.79
C VAL A 56 14.90 1.35 4.84
N LYS A 57 15.75 2.00 5.64
CA LYS A 57 15.32 2.93 6.71
C LYS A 57 14.49 4.11 6.19
N ASN A 58 14.90 4.70 5.07
CA ASN A 58 14.14 5.79 4.43
C ASN A 58 12.79 5.30 3.92
N THR A 59 12.77 4.12 3.28
CA THR A 59 11.53 3.50 2.81
C THR A 59 10.57 3.18 3.96
N MET A 60 11.10 2.65 5.07
CA MET A 60 10.33 2.40 6.30
C MET A 60 9.71 3.68 6.82
N ARG A 61 10.49 4.75 7.02
CA ARG A 61 9.97 6.04 7.50
C ARG A 61 8.86 6.57 6.58
N SER A 62 9.10 6.57 5.27
CA SER A 62 8.09 7.05 4.30
C SER A 62 6.81 6.22 4.34
N ARG A 63 6.90 4.89 4.51
CA ARG A 63 5.72 4.03 4.68
C ARG A 63 4.97 4.32 5.97
N ILE A 64 5.69 4.47 7.09
CA ILE A 64 5.12 4.82 8.40
C ILE A 64 4.37 6.15 8.31
N VAL A 65 4.99 7.20 7.75
CA VAL A 65 4.34 8.51 7.60
C VAL A 65 3.07 8.42 6.75
N ARG A 66 3.16 7.80 5.57
CA ARG A 66 2.05 7.72 4.59
C ARG A 66 0.85 6.92 5.11
N ILE A 67 1.09 5.82 5.82
CA ILE A 67 0.04 4.94 6.34
C ILE A 67 -0.44 5.43 7.70
N GLY A 68 0.49 5.75 8.60
CA GLY A 68 0.20 6.25 9.94
C GLY A 68 -0.67 7.50 9.93
N ALA A 69 -0.45 8.44 9.00
CA ALA A 69 -1.23 9.67 8.96
C ALA A 69 -2.73 9.47 8.63
N LYS A 70 -3.11 8.30 8.10
CA LYS A 70 -4.52 7.93 7.88
C LYS A 70 -5.23 7.54 9.18
N HIS A 71 -4.49 7.13 10.20
CA HIS A 71 -5.02 6.46 11.40
C HIS A 71 -4.61 7.13 12.72
N ILE A 72 -3.52 7.91 12.72
CA ILE A 72 -2.87 8.45 13.91
C ILE A 72 -2.86 9.98 13.83
N SER A 73 -3.13 10.65 14.95
CA SER A 73 -3.06 12.11 15.04
C SER A 73 -1.64 12.62 14.72
N GLN A 74 -1.52 13.86 14.23
CA GLN A 74 -0.22 14.43 13.89
C GLN A 74 0.75 14.40 15.08
N ALA A 75 0.30 14.81 16.26
CA ALA A 75 1.14 14.88 17.46
C ALA A 75 1.63 13.48 17.89
N GLU A 76 0.74 12.49 17.87
CA GLU A 76 1.05 11.12 18.26
C GLU A 76 2.00 10.46 17.25
N LEU A 77 1.75 10.58 15.94
CA LEU A 77 2.63 10.02 14.92
C LEU A 77 4.02 10.65 14.97
N ASN A 78 4.09 11.96 15.23
CA ASN A 78 5.36 12.66 15.39
C ASN A 78 6.15 12.17 16.62
N LYS A 79 5.46 11.92 17.73
CA LYS A 79 6.07 11.32 18.93
C LYS A 79 6.59 9.92 18.64
N MET A 80 5.79 9.06 18.00
CA MET A 80 6.20 7.69 17.65
C MET A 80 7.42 7.65 16.73
N LEU A 81 7.54 8.60 15.78
CA LEU A 81 8.72 8.72 14.93
C LEU A 81 9.97 9.06 15.76
N SER A 82 9.88 10.06 16.62
CA SER A 82 11.00 10.48 17.48
C SER A 82 11.42 9.38 18.46
N ASP A 83 10.45 8.70 19.09
CA ASP A 83 10.70 7.61 20.03
C ASP A 83 11.40 6.41 19.35
N ALA A 84 11.28 6.28 18.03
CA ALA A 84 11.92 5.24 17.21
C ALA A 84 13.15 5.75 16.43
N ASP A 85 13.74 6.88 16.83
CA ASP A 85 14.90 7.52 16.21
C ASP A 85 14.73 7.85 14.70
N PHE A 86 13.48 8.02 14.24
CA PHE A 86 13.20 8.59 12.94
C PHE A 86 13.08 10.12 13.03
N LEU A 87 13.43 10.78 11.92
CA LEU A 87 13.17 12.22 11.81
C LEU A 87 11.67 12.50 12.00
N PRO A 88 11.31 13.52 12.82
CA PRO A 88 9.95 14.02 12.96
C PRO A 88 9.28 14.32 11.61
N LEU A 89 7.96 14.46 11.60
CA LEU A 89 7.19 14.87 10.42
C LEU A 89 7.73 16.20 9.88
N LYS A 90 7.99 16.25 8.57
CA LYS A 90 8.42 17.46 7.87
C LYS A 90 7.22 18.35 7.60
N GLU A 91 7.42 19.65 7.49
CA GLU A 91 6.34 20.63 7.19
C GLU A 91 5.53 20.24 5.95
N LYS A 92 6.21 19.84 4.86
CA LYS A 92 5.54 19.35 3.64
C LYS A 92 4.71 18.08 3.86
N GLU A 93 5.14 17.20 4.77
CA GLU A 93 4.41 15.98 5.11
C GLU A 93 3.17 16.35 5.94
N ILE A 94 3.30 17.31 6.87
CA ILE A 94 2.19 17.84 7.67
C ILE A 94 1.15 18.50 6.76
N ALA A 95 1.58 19.42 5.89
CA ALA A 95 0.69 20.11 4.97
C ALA A 95 -0.07 19.14 4.06
N PHE A 96 0.62 18.11 3.53
CA PHE A 96 0.01 17.13 2.64
C PHE A 96 -0.96 16.18 3.34
N TYR A 97 -0.60 15.62 4.51
CA TYR A 97 -1.41 14.59 5.16
C TYR A 97 -2.41 15.11 6.20
N TYR A 98 -2.18 16.30 6.76
CA TYR A 98 -2.99 16.87 7.85
C TYR A 98 -3.53 18.28 7.55
N GLY A 99 -3.02 18.98 6.52
CA GLY A 99 -3.40 20.38 6.24
C GLY A 99 -4.77 20.59 5.60
N GLY A 100 -5.44 19.52 5.14
CA GLY A 100 -6.77 19.58 4.51
C GLY A 100 -7.90 18.99 5.36
N LYS A 101 -7.69 18.85 6.67
CA LYS A 101 -8.72 18.40 7.63
C LYS A 101 -9.31 19.58 8.38
#